data_AF-A0A7S4F0L4-F1
#
_entry.id   AF-A0A7S4F0L4-F1
#
_cell.length_a   1.000
_cell.length_b   1.000
_cell.length_c   1.000
_cell.angle_alpha   90.00
_cell.angle_beta   90.00
_cell.angle_gamma   90.00
#
_symmetry.space_group_name_H-M   'P 1'
#
loop_
_entity.id
_entity.type
_entity.pdbx_description
1 polymer ?
#
loop_
_entity_poly.entity_id
_entity_poly.type
_entity_poly.pdbx_seq_one_letter_code
_entity_poly.pdbx_strand_id
1 'polypeptide(L)'
;MDADLQELAGRVLTRRRLGAALSLSFEPAAQGETEDEGENGYTDASIDGQRAGDGANLATADADAGAGAGTADDDAVDDAADDDDDLAAARLMATALSSTIFGVTDASDDRGADVSFFRGCDQAEYYDPRNSFVDRVLSRRRGIPISLALLYAEIAARCRMPFVGLNAPGHLLLAPACAPRAFAVDCFGGGELLCGAELRRFVGSRSGQPPSATATVLERISSSPMRPLDWAARILRNLRPIYAGCGDAVRLLGVAERSLIISRADPSCLSRQEVFACERDVALAILSLADDTRAGEAHALLRRSLEEDTSIGARQRAQLTHVLSSPWLQERL
;
A
#
# COMPACT_ATOMS: atom_id res chain seq x y z
N MET A 1 2.89 -12.18 50.21
CA MET A 1 2.18 -10.95 49.78
C MET A 1 3.15 -9.82 49.45
N ASP A 2 4.21 -9.58 50.23
CA ASP A 2 5.21 -8.54 49.91
C ASP A 2 6.21 -8.94 48.81
N ALA A 3 6.59 -10.22 48.73
CA ALA A 3 7.53 -10.72 47.72
C ALA A 3 6.95 -10.64 46.30
N ASP A 4 5.68 -11.00 46.12
CA ASP A 4 5.02 -10.98 44.80
C ASP A 4 4.82 -9.55 44.28
N LEU A 5 4.57 -8.58 45.17
CA LEU A 5 4.45 -7.17 44.80
C LEU A 5 5.80 -6.53 44.46
N GLN A 6 6.89 -6.93 45.15
CA GLN A 6 8.24 -6.50 44.79
C GLN A 6 8.70 -7.12 43.46
N GLU A 7 8.34 -8.37 43.18
CA GLU A 7 8.63 -9.00 41.89
C GLU A 7 7.83 -8.34 40.75
N LEU A 8 6.54 -8.04 40.99
CA LEU A 8 5.71 -7.32 40.01
C LEU A 8 6.22 -5.89 39.78
N ALA A 9 6.64 -5.18 40.84
CA ALA A 9 7.23 -3.85 40.75
C ALA A 9 8.58 -3.87 40.02
N GLY A 10 9.41 -4.90 40.26
CA GLY A 10 10.64 -5.16 39.53
C GLY A 10 10.39 -5.38 38.04
N ARG A 11 9.41 -6.23 37.69
CA ARG A 11 8.99 -6.47 36.30
C ARG A 11 8.48 -5.20 35.63
N VAL A 12 7.72 -4.34 36.33
CA VAL A 12 7.21 -3.05 35.82
C VAL A 12 8.33 -2.01 35.64
N LEU A 13 9.32 -1.97 36.53
CA LEU A 13 10.48 -1.06 36.42
C LEU A 13 11.45 -1.48 35.30
N THR A 14 11.65 -2.78 35.10
CA THR A 14 12.37 -3.32 33.94
C THR A 14 11.63 -3.02 32.64
N ARG A 15 10.28 -3.08 32.64
CA ARG A 15 9.42 -2.65 31.53
C ARG A 15 9.61 -1.18 31.15
N ARG A 16 9.84 -0.28 32.12
CA ARG A 16 10.16 1.14 31.86
C ARG A 16 11.58 1.34 31.33
N ARG A 17 12.56 0.52 31.73
CA ARG A 17 13.96 0.63 31.24
C ARG A 17 14.13 0.06 29.83
N LEU A 18 13.52 -1.09 29.52
CA LEU A 18 13.44 -1.63 28.16
C LEU A 18 12.53 -0.77 27.28
N GLY A 19 11.40 -0.32 27.81
CA GLY A 19 10.53 0.65 27.14
C GLY A 19 11.27 1.95 26.81
N ALA A 20 12.10 2.51 27.70
CA ALA A 20 12.90 3.70 27.44
C ALA A 20 14.08 3.45 26.47
N ALA A 21 14.66 2.25 26.48
CA ALA A 21 15.68 1.86 25.49
C ALA A 21 15.08 1.59 24.09
N LEU A 22 13.79 1.24 24.02
CA LEU A 22 13.03 0.99 22.79
C LEU A 22 12.14 2.19 22.35
N SER A 23 11.98 3.23 23.18
CA SER A 23 11.16 4.44 22.89
C SER A 23 11.93 5.54 22.15
N LEU A 24 13.05 5.21 21.48
CA LEU A 24 13.63 6.11 20.48
C LEU A 24 12.91 5.85 19.16
N SER A 25 11.89 6.67 18.92
CA SER A 25 11.01 6.71 17.76
C SER A 25 11.70 6.28 16.46
N PHE A 26 11.10 5.30 15.78
CA PHE A 26 11.30 5.13 14.35
C PHE A 26 10.78 6.40 13.65
N GLU A 27 11.68 7.31 13.28
CA GLU A 27 11.33 8.36 12.35
C GLU A 27 11.05 7.73 10.98
N PRO A 28 9.95 8.11 10.29
CA PRO A 28 9.78 7.74 8.90
C PRO A 28 10.93 8.38 8.10
N ALA A 29 11.45 7.64 7.13
CA ALA A 29 12.53 8.10 6.26
C ALA A 29 12.22 9.51 5.71
N ALA A 30 12.94 10.51 6.23
CA ALA A 30 12.99 11.84 5.65
C ALA A 30 13.57 11.72 4.25
N GLN A 31 12.79 12.14 3.26
CA GLN A 31 13.28 12.32 1.90
C GLN A 31 14.11 13.61 1.87
N GLY A 32 15.40 13.46 1.56
CA GLY A 32 16.26 14.48 0.96
C GLY A 32 16.44 15.79 1.73
N GLU A 33 17.43 15.83 2.63
CA GLU A 33 18.10 17.09 2.95
C GLU A 33 19.05 17.46 1.79
N THR A 34 18.74 18.54 1.09
CA THR A 34 19.74 19.39 0.45
C THR A 34 19.82 20.66 1.28
N GLU A 35 20.90 20.82 2.03
CA GLU A 35 21.32 22.12 2.55
C GLU A 35 21.83 22.96 1.37
N ASP A 36 21.20 24.10 1.11
CA ASP A 36 21.92 25.34 0.82
C ASP A 36 21.09 26.54 1.28
N GLU A 37 21.78 27.47 1.92
CA GLU A 37 21.24 28.64 2.60
C GLU A 37 20.79 29.72 1.60
N GLY A 38 19.68 30.41 1.89
CA GLY A 38 19.26 31.56 1.11
C GLY A 38 17.93 32.15 1.55
N GLU A 39 18.01 33.25 2.29
CA GLU A 39 16.92 34.13 2.72
C GLU A 39 15.86 34.42 1.63
N ASN A 40 14.58 34.28 1.97
CA ASN A 40 13.55 35.35 1.93
C ASN A 40 12.12 34.81 1.74
N GLY A 41 11.18 35.43 2.47
CA GLY A 41 9.91 35.83 1.87
C GLY A 41 8.77 34.81 1.88
N TYR A 42 8.02 34.83 2.97
CA TYR A 42 6.61 34.44 3.01
C TYR A 42 5.82 35.17 1.90
N THR A 43 5.18 34.46 0.97
CA THR A 43 3.89 34.88 0.39
C THR A 43 3.05 33.70 -0.10
N ASP A 44 1.80 33.77 0.31
CA ASP A 44 0.59 33.07 -0.11
C ASP A 44 0.34 33.16 -1.62
N ALA A 45 -0.09 32.07 -2.26
CA ALA A 45 -0.86 32.07 -3.50
C ALA A 45 -1.44 30.69 -3.83
N SER A 46 -2.72 30.52 -3.51
CA SER A 46 -3.78 29.98 -4.38
C SER A 46 -3.34 29.35 -5.71
N ILE A 47 -3.71 28.10 -5.96
CA ILE A 47 -3.90 27.60 -7.32
C ILE A 47 -5.33 27.07 -7.43
N ASP A 48 -6.17 28.01 -7.85
CA ASP A 48 -7.42 27.80 -8.53
C ASP A 48 -7.16 27.19 -9.92
N GLY A 49 -8.13 26.45 -10.44
CA GLY A 49 -8.01 25.70 -11.67
C GLY A 49 -7.94 26.56 -12.94
N GLN A 50 -7.29 26.05 -13.99
CA GLN A 50 -7.60 26.48 -15.34
C GLN A 50 -7.34 25.38 -16.39
N ARG A 51 -8.41 25.10 -17.14
CA ARG A 51 -8.42 24.40 -18.42
C ARG A 51 -7.99 25.35 -19.55
N ALA A 52 -7.63 24.70 -20.67
CA ALA A 52 -7.69 25.15 -22.07
C ALA A 52 -6.41 25.74 -22.69
N GLY A 53 -6.13 25.31 -23.93
CA GLY A 53 -5.40 26.12 -24.90
C GLY A 53 -4.51 25.35 -25.86
N ASP A 54 -5.05 25.02 -27.03
CA ASP A 54 -4.35 24.53 -28.22
C ASP A 54 -3.17 25.42 -28.64
N GLY A 55 -2.19 24.83 -29.32
CA GLY A 55 -1.10 25.54 -29.96
C GLY A 55 -0.23 24.61 -30.81
N ALA A 56 -0.62 24.43 -32.07
CA ALA A 56 0.15 23.76 -33.09
C ALA A 56 1.57 24.34 -33.23
N ASN A 57 2.56 23.48 -33.47
CA ASN A 57 3.66 23.87 -34.34
C ASN A 57 4.21 22.69 -35.14
N LEU A 58 4.18 22.87 -36.46
CA LEU A 58 4.81 22.03 -37.46
C LEU A 58 6.32 22.21 -37.38
N ALA A 59 7.07 21.11 -37.40
CA ALA A 59 8.42 21.09 -37.95
C ALA A 59 8.73 19.71 -38.51
N THR A 60 8.91 19.73 -39.82
CA THR A 60 9.35 18.69 -40.76
C THR A 60 10.71 18.10 -40.39
N ALA A 61 10.85 16.78 -40.49
CA ALA A 61 12.13 16.14 -40.81
C ALA A 61 11.89 14.81 -41.52
N ASP A 62 12.26 14.79 -42.80
CA ASP A 62 12.40 13.63 -43.67
C ASP A 62 13.37 12.59 -43.09
N ALA A 63 13.02 11.31 -43.21
CA ALA A 63 13.97 10.22 -43.47
C ALA A 63 13.20 8.98 -43.96
N ASP A 64 13.25 8.80 -45.27
CA ASP A 64 12.79 7.66 -46.05
C ASP A 64 13.71 6.44 -45.91
N ALA A 65 13.19 5.30 -46.37
CA ALA A 65 13.82 4.03 -46.73
C ALA A 65 13.76 2.86 -45.73
N GLY A 66 12.93 1.87 -46.09
CA GLY A 66 13.06 0.50 -45.58
C GLY A 66 11.86 -0.41 -45.84
N ALA A 67 11.51 -0.62 -47.11
CA ALA A 67 10.48 -1.58 -47.52
C ALA A 67 10.85 -3.03 -47.19
N GLY A 68 9.88 -3.79 -46.68
CA GLY A 68 9.96 -5.24 -46.48
C GLY A 68 8.56 -5.84 -46.40
N ALA A 69 8.03 -6.25 -47.56
CA ALA A 69 6.75 -6.95 -47.69
C ALA A 69 6.87 -8.40 -47.20
N GLY A 70 5.83 -8.88 -46.50
CA GLY A 70 5.74 -10.26 -46.01
C GLY A 70 4.31 -10.62 -45.61
N THR A 71 3.53 -11.03 -46.62
CA THR A 71 2.43 -12.02 -46.63
C THR A 71 1.48 -12.13 -45.45
N ALA A 72 0.20 -11.90 -45.78
CA ALA A 72 -0.98 -12.32 -45.05
C ALA A 72 -0.92 -13.79 -44.64
N ASP A 73 -1.21 -14.06 -43.37
CA ASP A 73 -1.90 -15.27 -42.94
C ASP A 73 -3.26 -14.85 -42.39
N ASP A 74 -4.26 -15.28 -43.12
CA ASP A 74 -5.69 -15.29 -42.81
C ASP A 74 -5.88 -16.47 -41.83
N ASP A 75 -6.19 -16.19 -40.57
CA ASP A 75 -6.87 -17.09 -39.61
C ASP A 75 -6.96 -16.40 -38.24
N ALA A 76 -7.85 -15.42 -38.11
CA ALA A 76 -8.34 -14.95 -36.82
C ALA A 76 -9.87 -15.03 -36.82
N VAL A 77 -10.34 -16.09 -36.20
CA VAL A 77 -11.74 -16.41 -35.94
C VAL A 77 -12.36 -15.29 -35.07
N ASP A 78 -13.34 -14.61 -35.66
CA ASP A 78 -14.59 -14.09 -35.10
C ASP A 78 -14.85 -14.24 -33.57
N ASP A 79 -14.13 -13.50 -32.71
CA ASP A 79 -14.43 -13.34 -31.26
C ASP A 79 -14.48 -11.86 -30.80
N ALA A 80 -14.29 -10.89 -31.69
CA ALA A 80 -14.11 -9.47 -31.31
C ALA A 80 -15.41 -8.70 -31.02
N ALA A 81 -16.60 -9.26 -31.30
CA ALA A 81 -17.87 -8.58 -31.11
C ALA A 81 -18.38 -8.65 -29.65
N ASP A 82 -18.11 -9.76 -28.96
CA ASP A 82 -18.57 -9.97 -27.57
C ASP A 82 -17.79 -9.12 -26.55
N ASP A 83 -16.51 -8.84 -26.84
CA ASP A 83 -15.65 -8.01 -25.97
C ASP A 83 -16.14 -6.55 -25.86
N ASP A 84 -16.79 -6.01 -26.88
CA ASP A 84 -17.27 -4.63 -26.90
C ASP A 84 -18.55 -4.44 -26.06
N ASP A 85 -19.48 -5.41 -26.10
CA ASP A 85 -20.71 -5.40 -25.31
C ASP A 85 -20.42 -5.62 -23.81
N ASP A 86 -19.53 -6.57 -23.48
CA ASP A 86 -19.10 -6.82 -22.09
C ASP A 86 -18.34 -5.62 -21.52
N LEU A 87 -17.52 -4.96 -22.33
CA LEU A 87 -16.83 -3.73 -21.93
C LEU A 87 -17.81 -2.57 -21.73
N ALA A 88 -18.81 -2.41 -22.58
CA ALA A 88 -19.85 -1.41 -22.42
C ALA A 88 -20.65 -1.65 -21.13
N ALA A 89 -21.04 -2.90 -20.85
CA ALA A 89 -21.71 -3.29 -19.61
C ALA A 89 -20.82 -3.04 -18.38
N ALA A 90 -19.53 -3.35 -18.46
CA ALA A 90 -18.56 -3.10 -17.39
C ALA A 90 -18.41 -1.59 -17.09
N ARG A 91 -18.40 -0.74 -18.12
CA ARG A 91 -18.35 0.72 -17.97
C ARG A 91 -19.63 1.26 -17.31
N LEU A 92 -20.80 0.80 -17.78
CA LEU A 92 -22.08 1.19 -17.18
C LEU A 92 -22.15 0.78 -15.71
N MET A 93 -21.75 -0.45 -15.38
CA MET A 93 -21.65 -0.94 -14.01
C MET A 93 -20.67 -0.11 -13.19
N ALA A 94 -19.52 0.26 -13.76
CA ALA A 94 -18.55 1.07 -13.06
C ALA A 94 -19.11 2.44 -12.69
N THR A 95 -19.75 3.12 -13.62
CA THR A 95 -20.42 4.41 -13.37
C THR A 95 -21.50 4.27 -12.29
N ALA A 96 -22.38 3.27 -12.40
CA ALA A 96 -23.47 3.06 -11.45
C ALA A 96 -22.95 2.77 -10.03
N LEU A 97 -21.94 1.89 -9.90
CA LEU A 97 -21.32 1.57 -8.62
C LEU A 97 -20.60 2.78 -8.03
N SER A 98 -19.82 3.49 -8.83
CA SER A 98 -19.11 4.70 -8.36
C SER A 98 -20.09 5.74 -7.83
N SER A 99 -21.16 6.07 -8.56
CA SER A 99 -22.17 7.02 -8.10
C SER A 99 -22.96 6.53 -6.88
N THR A 100 -23.18 5.22 -6.74
CA THR A 100 -23.92 4.66 -5.60
C THR A 100 -23.06 4.63 -4.33
N ILE A 101 -21.79 4.23 -4.45
CA ILE A 101 -20.88 4.06 -3.31
C ILE A 101 -20.31 5.41 -2.88
N PHE A 102 -19.93 6.25 -3.85
CA PHE A 102 -19.21 7.51 -3.62
C PHE A 102 -20.04 8.75 -3.98
N GLY A 103 -21.30 8.63 -4.41
CA GLY A 103 -22.12 9.80 -4.75
C GLY A 103 -21.68 10.47 -6.06
N VAL A 104 -22.34 11.57 -6.41
CA VAL A 104 -22.03 12.34 -7.62
C VAL A 104 -21.09 13.49 -7.25
N THR A 105 -20.00 13.62 -7.98
CA THR A 105 -18.90 14.57 -7.74
C THR A 105 -19.20 16.04 -8.10
N ASP A 106 -20.43 16.37 -8.49
CA ASP A 106 -20.84 17.76 -8.82
C ASP A 106 -21.35 18.58 -7.61
N ALA A 107 -21.40 18.00 -6.42
CA ALA A 107 -21.72 18.76 -5.22
C ALA A 107 -20.45 19.44 -4.68
N SER A 108 -20.27 20.68 -5.12
CA SER A 108 -19.49 21.72 -4.44
C SER A 108 -19.45 21.51 -2.92
N ASP A 109 -18.28 21.04 -2.46
CA ASP A 109 -17.62 21.30 -1.18
C ASP A 109 -18.52 21.78 -0.02
N ASP A 110 -19.54 21.01 0.38
CA ASP A 110 -20.06 21.10 1.73
C ASP A 110 -19.25 20.13 2.58
N ARG A 111 -18.20 20.66 3.22
CA ARG A 111 -17.31 19.96 4.18
C ARG A 111 -18.05 19.64 5.49
N GLY A 112 -19.30 19.23 5.37
CA GLY A 112 -20.25 18.96 6.44
C GLY A 112 -21.12 17.74 6.10
N ALA A 113 -20.68 16.59 6.61
CA ALA A 113 -21.59 15.57 7.14
C ALA A 113 -22.59 14.85 6.22
N ASP A 114 -22.40 14.75 4.90
CA ASP A 114 -23.18 13.76 4.13
C ASP A 114 -22.63 12.34 4.32
N VAL A 115 -23.01 11.72 5.44
CA VAL A 115 -22.73 10.32 5.81
C VAL A 115 -23.39 9.30 4.87
N SER A 116 -24.02 9.74 3.77
CA SER A 116 -24.70 8.86 2.84
C SER A 116 -23.77 8.12 1.86
N PHE A 117 -22.50 8.51 1.75
CA PHE A 117 -21.53 7.91 0.84
C PHE A 117 -20.19 7.56 1.48
N PHE A 118 -19.44 6.66 0.85
CA PHE A 118 -18.07 6.31 1.24
C PHE A 118 -17.08 7.34 0.71
N ARG A 119 -16.00 7.60 1.45
CA ARG A 119 -14.95 8.56 1.08
C ARG A 119 -13.57 8.06 1.46
N GLY A 120 -12.55 8.55 0.76
CA GLY A 120 -11.16 8.47 1.22
C GLY A 120 -10.99 9.16 2.58
N CYS A 121 -10.11 8.62 3.42
CA CYS A 121 -9.65 9.34 4.61
C CYS A 121 -8.71 10.49 4.23
N ASP A 122 -8.69 11.53 5.05
CA ASP A 122 -7.75 12.64 4.86
C ASP A 122 -6.34 12.24 5.27
N GLN A 123 -5.33 13.01 4.85
CA GLN A 123 -3.92 12.73 5.16
C GLN A 123 -3.67 12.58 6.67
N ALA A 124 -4.32 13.40 7.50
CA ALA A 124 -4.20 13.34 8.96
C ALA A 124 -4.73 12.04 9.57
N GLU A 125 -5.72 11.40 8.94
CA GLU A 125 -6.31 10.14 9.41
C GLU A 125 -5.75 8.92 8.64
N TYR A 126 -4.85 9.10 7.66
CA TYR A 126 -4.43 8.02 6.77
C TYR A 126 -3.85 6.81 7.51
N TYR A 127 -3.10 7.06 8.59
CA TYR A 127 -2.49 6.04 9.44
C TYR A 127 -3.36 5.62 10.64
N ASP A 128 -4.64 5.96 10.64
CA ASP A 128 -5.60 5.38 11.59
C ASP A 128 -5.90 3.93 11.20
N PRO A 129 -5.60 2.93 12.05
CA PRO A 129 -5.81 1.52 11.72
C PRO A 129 -7.27 1.18 11.42
N ARG A 130 -8.22 1.98 11.94
CA ARG A 130 -9.66 1.82 11.65
C ARG A 130 -9.98 1.98 10.16
N ASN A 131 -9.15 2.69 9.39
CA ASN A 131 -9.35 2.82 7.95
C ASN A 131 -8.96 1.56 7.17
N SER A 132 -8.29 0.59 7.79
CA SER A 132 -8.00 -0.73 7.20
C SER A 132 -8.97 -1.83 7.63
N PHE A 133 -9.80 -1.59 8.65
CA PHE A 133 -10.73 -2.58 9.19
C PHE A 133 -12.10 -2.47 8.53
N VAL A 134 -12.54 -3.52 7.83
CA VAL A 134 -13.77 -3.49 7.02
C VAL A 134 -15.01 -3.14 7.86
N ASP A 135 -15.15 -3.69 9.08
CA ASP A 135 -16.24 -3.34 10.00
C ASP A 135 -16.26 -1.84 10.33
N ARG A 136 -15.08 -1.25 10.52
CA ARG A 136 -14.93 0.18 10.82
C ARG A 136 -15.16 1.03 9.59
N VAL A 137 -14.65 0.64 8.43
CA VAL A 137 -14.88 1.33 7.15
C VAL A 137 -16.37 1.34 6.82
N LEU A 138 -17.10 0.24 7.02
CA LEU A 138 -18.55 0.18 6.82
C LEU A 138 -19.29 1.12 7.78
N SER A 139 -18.90 1.16 9.06
CA SER A 139 -19.56 2.02 10.06
C SER A 139 -19.26 3.52 9.89
N ARG A 140 -18.01 3.86 9.54
CA ARG A 140 -17.52 5.25 9.41
C ARG A 140 -17.67 5.79 8.01
N ARG A 141 -17.84 4.91 7.02
CA ARG A 141 -17.82 5.22 5.57
C ARG A 141 -16.54 5.96 5.13
N ARG A 142 -15.44 5.71 5.83
CA ARG A 142 -14.10 6.25 5.54
C ARG A 142 -13.09 5.12 5.47
N GLY A 143 -12.22 5.16 4.47
CA GLY A 143 -11.21 4.12 4.26
C GLY A 143 -10.00 4.59 3.47
N ILE A 144 -8.98 3.73 3.43
CA ILE A 144 -7.79 3.85 2.57
C ILE A 144 -8.00 3.13 1.24
N PRO A 145 -7.13 3.32 0.21
CA PRO A 145 -7.36 2.77 -1.13
C PRO A 145 -7.72 1.27 -1.16
N ILE A 146 -7.01 0.43 -0.39
CA ILE A 146 -7.28 -1.01 -0.38
C ILE A 146 -8.64 -1.37 0.20
N SER A 147 -9.09 -0.66 1.23
CA SER A 147 -10.35 -0.97 1.91
C SER A 147 -11.57 -0.58 1.08
N LEU A 148 -11.50 0.58 0.40
CA LEU A 148 -12.57 1.04 -0.49
C LEU A 148 -12.64 0.21 -1.77
N ALA A 149 -11.48 -0.16 -2.33
CA ALA A 149 -11.41 -1.06 -3.46
C ALA A 149 -11.95 -2.46 -3.11
N LEU A 150 -11.67 -2.99 -1.91
CA LEU A 150 -12.23 -4.27 -1.47
C LEU A 150 -13.76 -4.20 -1.40
N LEU A 151 -14.31 -3.15 -0.78
CA LEU A 151 -15.76 -2.94 -0.72
C LEU A 151 -16.38 -2.89 -2.12
N TYR A 152 -15.80 -2.11 -3.02
CA TYR A 152 -16.28 -1.98 -4.39
C TYR A 152 -16.24 -3.32 -5.13
N ALA A 153 -15.10 -4.02 -5.10
CA ALA A 153 -14.93 -5.31 -5.80
C ALA A 153 -15.93 -6.36 -5.31
N GLU A 154 -16.19 -6.40 -4.00
CA GLU A 154 -17.16 -7.29 -3.39
C GLU A 154 -18.62 -6.97 -3.81
N ILE A 155 -18.98 -5.70 -3.93
CA ILE A 155 -20.30 -5.30 -4.44
C ILE A 155 -20.42 -5.65 -5.92
N ALA A 156 -19.41 -5.34 -6.72
CA ALA A 156 -19.39 -5.62 -8.15
C ALA A 156 -19.52 -7.13 -8.45
N ALA A 157 -18.82 -7.96 -7.68
CA ALA A 157 -18.94 -9.42 -7.75
C ALA A 157 -20.38 -9.91 -7.44
N ARG A 158 -21.07 -9.31 -6.46
CA ARG A 158 -22.48 -9.63 -6.16
C ARG A 158 -23.43 -9.21 -7.28
N CYS A 159 -23.06 -8.19 -8.04
CA CYS A 159 -23.76 -7.78 -9.26
C CYS A 159 -23.35 -8.60 -10.51
N ARG A 160 -22.55 -9.66 -10.35
CA ARG A 160 -22.03 -10.51 -11.43
C ARG A 160 -21.14 -9.76 -12.45
N MET A 161 -20.55 -8.63 -12.05
CA MET A 161 -19.56 -7.91 -12.83
C MET A 161 -18.28 -7.78 -12.00
N PRO A 162 -17.42 -8.82 -11.96
CA PRO A 162 -16.25 -8.84 -11.10
C PRO A 162 -15.21 -7.79 -11.53
N PHE A 163 -14.63 -7.12 -10.55
CA PHE A 163 -13.48 -6.24 -10.73
C PHE A 163 -12.26 -6.85 -10.02
N VAL A 164 -11.10 -6.72 -10.65
CA VAL A 164 -9.81 -7.21 -10.12
C VAL A 164 -8.94 -6.05 -9.66
N GLY A 165 -8.11 -6.31 -8.64
CA GLY A 165 -7.19 -5.30 -8.11
C GLY A 165 -5.95 -5.13 -8.98
N LEU A 166 -5.65 -3.90 -9.37
CA LEU A 166 -4.41 -3.52 -10.04
C LEU A 166 -3.44 -2.88 -9.03
N ASN A 167 -2.34 -3.59 -8.75
CA ASN A 167 -1.37 -3.22 -7.72
C ASN A 167 -0.47 -2.02 -8.14
N ALA A 168 -1.07 -0.84 -8.30
CA ALA A 168 -0.38 0.37 -8.74
C ALA A 168 0.63 0.88 -7.69
N PRO A 169 1.72 1.54 -8.11
CA PRO A 169 2.66 2.18 -7.19
C PRO A 169 1.95 3.16 -6.25
N GLY A 170 2.13 2.98 -4.94
CA GLY A 170 1.55 3.85 -3.91
C GLY A 170 0.01 3.84 -3.81
N HIS A 171 -0.70 3.01 -4.59
CA HIS A 171 -2.17 3.05 -4.67
C HIS A 171 -2.78 1.67 -4.95
N LEU A 172 -4.11 1.56 -4.96
CA LEU A 172 -4.82 0.38 -5.49
C LEU A 172 -5.92 0.87 -6.41
N LEU A 173 -5.92 0.37 -7.65
CA LEU A 173 -6.99 0.61 -8.61
C LEU A 173 -7.76 -0.69 -8.84
N LEU A 174 -8.96 -0.58 -9.38
CA LEU A 174 -9.75 -1.72 -9.84
C LEU A 174 -9.91 -1.68 -11.36
N ALA A 175 -9.99 -2.82 -12.01
CA ALA A 175 -10.34 -2.91 -13.43
C ALA A 175 -11.34 -4.05 -13.64
N PRO A 176 -12.20 -4.00 -14.66
CA PRO A 176 -13.13 -5.10 -14.93
C PRO A 176 -12.35 -6.37 -15.26
N ALA A 177 -12.79 -7.52 -14.73
CA ALA A 177 -12.07 -8.78 -14.93
C ALA A 177 -12.04 -9.23 -16.39
N CYS A 178 -13.08 -8.92 -17.18
CA CYS A 178 -13.15 -9.22 -18.61
C CYS A 178 -12.15 -8.40 -19.44
N ALA A 179 -11.85 -7.16 -19.02
CA ALA A 179 -10.95 -6.27 -19.76
C ALA A 179 -10.04 -5.43 -18.83
N PRO A 180 -9.05 -6.04 -18.13
CA PRO A 180 -8.23 -5.36 -17.12
C PRO A 180 -7.39 -4.20 -17.65
N ARG A 181 -7.25 -4.08 -18.98
CA ARG A 181 -6.48 -3.03 -19.68
C ARG A 181 -7.34 -1.86 -20.18
N ALA A 182 -8.67 -1.99 -20.18
CA ALA A 182 -9.55 -1.04 -20.85
C ALA A 182 -9.73 0.27 -20.07
N PHE A 183 -9.89 0.18 -18.75
CA PHE A 183 -9.94 1.31 -17.84
C PHE A 183 -9.69 0.84 -16.40
N ALA A 184 -9.44 1.78 -15.51
CA ALA A 184 -9.35 1.53 -14.09
C ALA A 184 -10.30 2.44 -13.29
N VAL A 185 -10.67 2.03 -12.08
CA VAL A 185 -11.49 2.79 -11.13
C VAL A 185 -10.65 3.14 -9.92
N ASP A 186 -10.53 4.43 -9.62
CA ASP A 186 -9.93 4.92 -8.38
C ASP A 186 -10.99 5.07 -7.29
N CYS A 187 -11.15 4.04 -6.47
CA CYS A 187 -12.09 4.04 -5.35
C CYS A 187 -11.73 5.06 -4.25
N PHE A 188 -10.46 5.43 -4.11
CA PHE A 188 -10.05 6.44 -3.14
C PHE A 188 -10.33 7.85 -3.64
N GLY A 189 -10.17 8.07 -4.95
CA GLY A 189 -10.56 9.28 -5.68
C GLY A 189 -12.06 9.43 -5.93
N GLY A 190 -12.92 8.70 -5.21
CA GLY A 190 -14.37 8.82 -5.34
C GLY A 190 -14.97 8.02 -6.51
N GLY A 191 -14.28 6.98 -6.98
CA GLY A 191 -14.75 6.12 -8.05
C GLY A 191 -14.51 6.69 -9.45
N GLU A 192 -13.52 7.57 -9.60
CA GLU A 192 -13.12 8.13 -10.90
C GLU A 192 -12.68 7.01 -11.86
N LEU A 193 -13.23 7.02 -13.08
CA LEU A 193 -12.84 6.10 -14.14
C LEU A 193 -11.64 6.70 -14.89
N LEU A 194 -10.48 6.06 -14.77
CA LEU A 194 -9.24 6.46 -15.43
C LEU A 194 -9.08 5.67 -16.73
N CYS A 195 -8.99 6.35 -17.86
CA CYS A 195 -8.75 5.71 -19.16
C CYS A 195 -7.48 6.23 -19.85
N GLY A 196 -6.88 5.38 -20.70
CA GLY A 196 -5.78 5.73 -21.60
C GLY A 196 -4.70 6.64 -20.98
N ALA A 197 -4.74 7.92 -21.34
CA ALA A 197 -3.75 8.92 -20.90
C ALA A 197 -3.84 9.26 -19.41
N GLU A 198 -5.04 9.27 -18.82
CA GLU A 198 -5.25 9.58 -17.40
C GLU A 198 -4.66 8.49 -16.52
N LEU A 199 -4.91 7.23 -16.87
CA LEU A 199 -4.34 6.07 -16.17
C LEU A 199 -2.81 6.06 -16.30
N ARG A 200 -2.27 6.34 -17.49
CA ARG A 200 -0.82 6.51 -17.69
C ARG A 200 -0.24 7.61 -16.81
N ARG A 201 -0.88 8.78 -16.77
CA ARG A 201 -0.44 9.90 -15.92
C ARG A 201 -0.49 9.54 -14.43
N PHE A 202 -1.58 8.88 -14.00
CA PHE A 202 -1.79 8.47 -12.62
C PHE A 202 -0.70 7.51 -12.12
N VAL A 203 -0.36 6.50 -12.92
CA VAL A 203 0.67 5.52 -12.60
C VAL A 203 2.07 6.13 -12.74
N GLY A 204 2.30 6.91 -13.80
CA GLY A 204 3.57 7.56 -14.08
C GLY A 204 4.01 8.46 -12.93
N SER A 205 3.12 9.32 -12.42
CA SER A 205 3.42 10.26 -11.33
C SER A 205 3.75 9.60 -10.00
N ARG A 206 3.39 8.32 -9.81
CA ARG A 206 3.61 7.56 -8.56
C ARG A 206 4.70 6.51 -8.65
N SER A 207 5.14 6.18 -9.86
CA SER A 207 6.11 5.10 -10.08
C SER A 207 7.53 5.46 -9.60
N GLY A 208 7.86 6.75 -9.56
CA GLY A 208 9.25 7.22 -9.39
C GLY A 208 10.18 6.75 -10.52
N GLN A 209 9.62 6.21 -11.62
CA GLN A 209 10.33 5.71 -12.79
C GLN A 209 10.29 6.76 -13.91
N PRO A 210 11.22 6.71 -14.89
CA PRO A 210 11.13 7.56 -16.07
C PRO A 210 9.81 7.32 -16.81
N PRO A 211 9.23 8.36 -17.47
CA PRO A 211 7.95 8.24 -18.18
C PRO A 211 7.89 7.06 -19.16
N SER A 212 9.03 6.72 -19.80
CA SER A 212 9.17 5.59 -20.73
C SER A 212 8.87 4.22 -20.10
N ALA A 213 9.04 4.06 -18.78
CA ALA A 213 8.76 2.81 -18.07
C ALA A 213 7.29 2.63 -17.67
N THR A 214 6.46 3.68 -17.78
CA THR A 214 5.05 3.67 -17.36
C THR A 214 4.24 2.60 -18.08
N ALA A 215 4.47 2.43 -19.39
CA ALA A 215 3.79 1.40 -20.18
C ALA A 215 4.08 -0.01 -19.66
N THR A 216 5.35 -0.30 -19.32
CA THR A 216 5.77 -1.59 -18.74
C THR A 216 5.14 -1.83 -17.37
N VAL A 217 5.00 -0.79 -16.54
CA VAL A 217 4.33 -0.89 -15.24
C VAL A 217 2.84 -1.21 -15.43
N LEU A 218 2.16 -0.49 -16.33
CA LEU A 218 0.75 -0.73 -16.63
C LEU A 218 0.51 -2.15 -17.17
N GLU A 219 1.35 -2.59 -18.10
CA GLU A 219 1.29 -3.93 -18.64
C GLU A 219 1.44 -4.98 -17.53
N ARG A 220 2.40 -4.79 -16.63
CA ARG A 220 2.62 -5.71 -15.50
C ARG A 220 1.42 -5.78 -14.55
N ILE A 221 0.88 -4.64 -14.12
CA ILE A 221 -0.24 -4.63 -13.17
C ILE A 221 -1.53 -5.15 -13.79
N SER A 222 -1.72 -4.96 -15.09
CA SER A 222 -2.92 -5.42 -15.82
C SER A 222 -2.85 -6.92 -16.14
N SER A 223 -1.66 -7.44 -16.46
CA SER A 223 -1.43 -8.85 -16.78
C SER A 223 -1.24 -9.74 -15.54
N SER A 224 -1.14 -9.14 -14.36
CA SER A 224 -1.06 -9.88 -13.08
C SER A 224 -1.93 -9.21 -12.01
N PRO A 225 -3.26 -9.33 -12.11
CA PRO A 225 -4.16 -8.79 -11.10
C PRO A 225 -3.94 -9.45 -9.73
N MET A 226 -4.31 -8.74 -8.67
CA MET A 226 -4.14 -9.20 -7.31
C MET A 226 -4.99 -10.43 -6.98
N ARG A 227 -4.34 -11.47 -6.45
CA ARG A 227 -4.97 -12.68 -5.91
C ARG A 227 -5.38 -12.46 -4.45
N PRO A 228 -6.23 -13.33 -3.86
CA PRO A 228 -6.69 -13.16 -2.47
C PRO A 228 -5.58 -12.97 -1.43
N LEU A 229 -4.44 -13.68 -1.57
CA LEU A 229 -3.31 -13.51 -0.66
C LEU A 229 -2.57 -12.18 -0.85
N ASP A 230 -2.58 -11.59 -2.06
CA ASP A 230 -2.01 -10.27 -2.32
C ASP A 230 -2.83 -9.16 -1.64
N TRP A 231 -4.17 -9.31 -1.61
CA TRP A 231 -5.06 -8.42 -0.85
C TRP A 231 -4.76 -8.48 0.65
N ALA A 232 -4.69 -9.70 1.21
CA ALA A 232 -4.38 -9.89 2.62
C ALA A 232 -2.99 -9.33 2.98
N ALA A 233 -1.98 -9.60 2.16
CA ALA A 233 -0.62 -9.08 2.35
C ALA A 233 -0.59 -7.55 2.36
N ARG A 234 -1.29 -6.88 1.43
CA ARG A 234 -1.35 -5.42 1.39
C ARG A 234 -2.10 -4.82 2.58
N ILE A 235 -3.18 -5.45 3.06
CA ILE A 235 -3.88 -5.00 4.28
C ILE A 235 -2.93 -5.06 5.48
N LEU A 236 -2.21 -6.18 5.66
CA LEU A 236 -1.24 -6.32 6.75
C LEU A 236 -0.06 -5.35 6.61
N ARG A 237 0.42 -5.12 5.38
CA ARG A 237 1.48 -4.14 5.06
C ARG A 237 1.11 -2.73 5.48
N ASN A 238 -0.17 -2.34 5.37
CA ASN A 238 -0.64 -1.03 5.83
C ASN A 238 -0.69 -0.92 7.36
N LEU A 239 -1.07 -2.01 8.04
CA LEU A 239 -1.21 -2.04 9.50
C LEU A 239 0.13 -2.17 10.25
N ARG A 240 1.11 -2.88 9.68
CA ARG A 240 2.42 -3.13 10.30
C ARG A 240 3.15 -1.84 10.74
N PRO A 241 3.39 -0.84 9.86
CA PRO A 241 4.07 0.39 10.28
C PRO A 241 3.26 1.20 11.30
N ILE A 242 1.92 1.12 11.27
CA ILE A 242 1.06 1.79 12.26
C ILE A 242 1.32 1.24 13.65
N TYR A 243 1.29 -0.09 13.81
CA TYR A 243 1.50 -0.73 15.12
C TYR A 243 2.95 -0.70 15.58
N ALA A 244 3.91 -0.74 14.65
CA ALA A 244 5.31 -0.51 14.97
C ALA A 244 5.53 0.92 15.48
N GLY A 245 4.98 1.92 14.79
CA GLY A 245 5.14 3.34 15.15
C GLY A 245 4.51 3.72 16.49
N CYS A 246 3.39 3.10 16.87
CA CYS A 246 2.75 3.35 18.17
C CYS A 246 3.24 2.44 19.30
N GLY A 247 4.18 1.52 19.04
CA GLY A 247 4.72 0.59 20.04
C GLY A 247 3.73 -0.48 20.53
N ASP A 248 2.69 -0.79 19.76
CA ASP A 248 1.70 -1.81 20.11
C ASP A 248 2.22 -3.21 19.77
N ALA A 249 3.02 -3.76 20.68
CA ALA A 249 3.69 -5.05 20.49
C ALA A 249 2.70 -6.21 20.24
N VAL A 250 1.53 -6.21 20.89
CA VAL A 250 0.54 -7.29 20.73
C VAL A 250 -0.02 -7.29 19.31
N ARG A 251 -0.45 -6.13 18.82
CA ARG A 251 -1.00 -6.03 17.46
C ARG A 251 0.08 -6.22 16.41
N LEU A 252 1.27 -5.64 16.63
CA LEU A 252 2.43 -5.79 15.74
C LEU A 252 2.81 -7.26 15.55
N LEU A 253 2.93 -8.02 16.64
CA LEU A 253 3.20 -9.47 16.58
C LEU A 253 2.17 -10.16 15.70
N GLY A 254 0.88 -9.86 15.92
CA GLY A 254 -0.21 -10.45 15.17
C GLY A 254 -0.19 -10.15 13.67
N VAL A 255 0.14 -8.93 13.25
CA VAL A 255 0.23 -8.60 11.81
C VAL A 255 1.50 -9.15 11.16
N ALA A 256 2.63 -9.12 11.88
CA ALA A 256 3.90 -9.65 11.37
C ALA A 256 3.87 -11.17 11.18
N GLU A 257 3.36 -11.93 12.16
CA GLU A 257 3.23 -13.38 12.05
C GLU A 257 2.29 -13.81 10.91
N ARG A 258 1.15 -13.14 10.75
CA ARG A 258 0.22 -13.39 9.64
C ARG A 258 0.86 -13.08 8.29
N SER A 259 1.67 -12.04 8.22
CA SER A 259 2.42 -11.71 7.00
C SER A 259 3.42 -12.81 6.64
N LEU A 260 4.10 -13.40 7.65
CA LEU A 260 4.99 -14.55 7.45
C LEU A 260 4.25 -15.85 7.14
N ILE A 261 3.02 -16.03 7.61
CA ILE A 261 2.16 -17.15 7.19
C ILE A 261 1.82 -17.01 5.71
N ILE A 262 1.43 -15.81 5.26
CA ILE A 262 1.14 -15.54 3.85
C ILE A 262 2.39 -15.79 2.99
N SER A 263 3.55 -15.26 3.38
CA SER A 263 4.80 -15.46 2.63
C SER A 263 5.21 -16.94 2.53
N ARG A 264 4.93 -17.76 3.56
CA ARG A 264 5.18 -19.21 3.51
C ARG A 264 4.21 -19.93 2.58
N ALA A 265 2.95 -19.49 2.54
CA ALA A 265 1.95 -20.05 1.63
C ALA A 265 2.20 -19.64 0.17
N ASP A 266 2.62 -18.39 -0.04
CA ASP A 266 2.97 -17.83 -1.34
C ASP A 266 4.11 -16.80 -1.22
N PRO A 267 5.35 -17.19 -1.58
CA PRO A 267 6.52 -16.32 -1.50
C PRO A 267 6.45 -15.08 -2.39
N SER A 268 5.56 -15.04 -3.39
CA SER A 268 5.43 -13.89 -4.28
C SER A 268 4.67 -12.71 -3.66
N CYS A 269 3.93 -12.93 -2.57
CA CYS A 269 3.15 -11.87 -1.92
C CYS A 269 4.01 -10.86 -1.14
N LEU A 270 5.18 -11.26 -0.67
CA LEU A 270 6.12 -10.44 0.08
C LEU A 270 7.51 -10.50 -0.54
N SER A 271 8.16 -9.35 -0.67
CA SER A 271 9.58 -9.30 -1.01
C SER A 271 10.44 -9.83 0.14
N ARG A 272 11.68 -10.24 -0.18
CA ARG A 272 12.63 -10.72 0.84
C ARG A 272 12.89 -9.69 1.94
N GLN A 273 12.92 -8.40 1.59
CA GLN A 273 13.08 -7.30 2.56
C GLN A 273 11.88 -7.19 3.51
N GLU A 274 10.67 -7.40 3.01
CA GLU A 274 9.47 -7.38 3.84
C GLU A 274 9.40 -8.57 4.79
N VAL A 275 9.86 -9.74 4.35
CA VAL A 275 10.01 -10.92 5.21
C VAL A 275 10.94 -10.59 6.37
N PHE A 276 12.14 -10.07 6.10
CA PHE A 276 13.06 -9.67 7.17
C PHE A 276 12.48 -8.60 8.09
N ALA A 277 11.74 -7.64 7.54
CA ALA A 277 11.07 -6.62 8.35
C ALA A 277 10.03 -7.24 9.30
N CYS A 278 9.21 -8.18 8.81
CA CYS A 278 8.26 -8.90 9.65
C CYS A 278 8.95 -9.78 10.70
N GLU A 279 10.05 -10.47 10.34
CA GLU A 279 10.83 -11.29 11.28
C GLU A 279 11.40 -10.45 12.43
N ARG A 280 11.93 -9.26 12.13
CA ARG A 280 12.36 -8.32 13.16
C ARG A 280 11.21 -7.84 14.03
N ASP A 281 10.07 -7.49 13.42
CA ASP A 281 8.89 -7.04 14.16
C ASP A 281 8.38 -8.14 15.12
N VAL A 282 8.38 -9.41 14.70
CA VAL A 282 8.07 -10.56 15.57
C VAL A 282 9.04 -10.62 16.75
N ALA A 283 10.35 -10.60 16.48
CA ALA A 283 11.35 -10.70 17.54
C ALA A 283 11.29 -9.53 18.54
N LEU A 284 11.16 -8.30 18.05
CA LEU A 284 11.06 -7.10 18.87
C LEU A 284 9.75 -7.09 19.68
N ALA A 285 8.66 -7.62 19.13
CA ALA A 285 7.41 -7.76 19.86
C ALA A 285 7.51 -8.83 20.96
N ILE A 286 8.11 -10.01 20.70
CA ILE A 286 8.39 -11.04 21.71
C ILE A 286 9.17 -10.45 22.89
N LEU A 287 10.23 -9.69 22.59
CA LEU A 287 11.06 -9.01 23.58
C LEU A 287 10.26 -7.97 24.38
N SER A 288 9.46 -7.15 23.70
CA SER A 288 8.63 -6.09 24.32
C SER A 288 7.54 -6.68 25.23
N LEU A 289 7.04 -7.86 24.89
CA LEU A 289 6.05 -8.61 25.67
C LEU A 289 6.69 -9.43 26.80
N ALA A 290 8.02 -9.57 26.82
CA ALA A 290 8.77 -10.44 27.71
C ALA A 290 8.26 -11.89 27.67
N ASP A 291 8.05 -12.42 26.45
CA ASP A 291 7.65 -13.81 26.26
C ASP A 291 8.87 -14.73 26.34
N ASP A 292 9.13 -15.21 27.56
CA ASP A 292 10.24 -16.12 27.89
C ASP A 292 10.19 -17.42 27.07
N THR A 293 9.00 -17.90 26.71
CA THR A 293 8.83 -19.18 25.99
C THR A 293 9.31 -19.11 24.55
N ARG A 294 9.38 -17.90 23.98
CA ARG A 294 9.77 -17.64 22.59
C ARG A 294 11.08 -16.86 22.48
N ALA A 295 11.84 -16.74 23.56
CA ALA A 295 13.13 -16.05 23.56
C ALA A 295 14.11 -16.62 22.52
N GLY A 296 14.19 -17.95 22.39
CA GLY A 296 15.00 -18.62 21.37
C GLY A 296 14.60 -18.28 19.94
N GLU A 297 13.30 -18.13 19.67
CA GLU A 297 12.77 -17.72 18.36
C GLU A 297 13.19 -16.28 18.05
N ALA A 298 12.98 -15.35 18.99
CA ALA A 298 13.38 -13.96 18.83
C ALA A 298 14.89 -13.83 18.55
N HIS A 299 15.72 -14.56 19.28
CA HIS A 299 17.16 -14.59 19.05
C HIS A 299 17.51 -15.09 17.65
N ALA A 300 16.91 -16.20 17.20
CA ALA A 300 17.17 -16.75 15.87
C ALA A 300 16.79 -15.80 14.74
N LEU A 301 15.63 -15.14 14.84
CA LEU A 301 15.15 -14.18 13.85
C LEU A 301 16.05 -12.94 13.77
N LEU A 302 16.45 -12.37 14.91
CA LEU A 302 17.35 -11.22 14.95
C LEU A 302 18.73 -11.55 14.39
N ARG A 303 19.30 -12.70 14.76
CA ARG A 303 20.59 -13.16 14.26
C ARG A 303 20.56 -13.32 12.74
N ARG A 304 19.54 -14.01 12.22
CA ARG A 304 19.34 -14.19 10.78
C ARG A 304 19.20 -12.86 10.06
N SER A 305 18.42 -11.92 10.60
CA SER A 305 18.29 -10.58 10.00
C SER A 305 19.64 -9.85 9.95
N LEU A 306 20.52 -10.00 10.93
CA LEU A 306 21.85 -9.36 10.89
C LEU A 306 22.80 -10.01 9.88
N GLU A 307 22.68 -11.33 9.69
CA GLU A 307 23.53 -12.10 8.78
C GLU A 307 23.11 -11.93 7.32
N GLU A 308 21.81 -11.92 7.04
CA GLU A 308 21.29 -12.02 5.68
C GLU A 308 20.65 -10.74 5.13
N ASP A 309 20.13 -9.84 5.97
CA ASP A 309 19.48 -8.62 5.48
C ASP A 309 20.53 -7.57 5.11
N THR A 310 20.60 -7.25 3.82
CA THR A 310 21.50 -6.21 3.29
C THR A 310 20.91 -4.81 3.36
N SER A 311 19.62 -4.66 3.69
CA SER A 311 18.93 -3.38 3.77
C SER A 311 19.08 -2.66 5.11
N ILE A 312 19.56 -3.34 6.15
CA ILE A 312 19.75 -2.73 7.47
C ILE A 312 20.96 -1.80 7.50
N GLY A 313 20.72 -0.52 7.80
CA GLY A 313 21.78 0.48 7.97
C GLY A 313 22.65 0.23 9.21
N ALA A 314 23.84 0.86 9.26
CA ALA A 314 24.81 0.68 10.34
C ALA A 314 24.23 0.96 11.74
N ARG A 315 23.41 2.00 11.88
CA ARG A 315 22.74 2.36 13.14
C ARG A 315 21.80 1.25 13.62
N GLN A 316 20.94 0.77 12.73
CA GLN A 316 19.98 -0.28 13.05
C GLN A 316 20.69 -1.60 13.36
N ARG A 317 21.75 -1.93 12.60
CA ARG A 317 22.61 -3.08 12.87
C ARG A 317 23.21 -3.03 14.28
N ALA A 318 23.75 -1.89 14.70
CA ALA A 318 24.26 -1.71 16.06
C ALA A 318 23.18 -1.88 17.14
N GLN A 319 21.97 -1.35 16.91
CA GLN A 319 20.84 -1.52 17.82
C GLN A 319 20.43 -2.99 17.97
N LEU A 320 20.27 -3.72 16.86
CA LEU A 320 19.90 -5.14 16.88
C LEU A 320 20.98 -6.00 17.54
N THR A 321 22.27 -5.70 17.30
CA THR A 321 23.38 -6.36 18.00
C THR A 321 23.31 -6.11 19.51
N HIS A 322 23.01 -4.88 19.93
CA HIS A 322 22.84 -4.57 21.36
C HIS A 322 21.67 -5.35 21.99
N VAL A 323 20.54 -5.45 21.28
CA VAL A 323 19.38 -6.24 21.71
C VAL A 323 19.73 -7.72 21.84
N LEU A 324 20.47 -8.28 20.88
CA LEU A 324 20.95 -9.66 20.94
C LEU A 324 21.82 -9.92 22.17
N SER A 325 22.69 -8.98 22.52
CA SER A 325 23.55 -9.08 23.72
C SER A 325 22.85 -8.70 25.02
N SER A 326 21.53 -8.44 25.02
CA SER A 326 20.83 -8.04 26.23
C SER A 326 20.83 -9.16 27.28
N PRO A 327 21.05 -8.84 28.58
CA PRO A 327 21.06 -9.85 29.64
C PRO A 327 19.78 -10.68 29.68
N TRP A 328 18.62 -10.04 29.48
CA TRP A 328 17.33 -10.72 29.46
C TRP A 328 17.30 -11.85 28.44
N LEU A 329 17.78 -11.61 27.22
CA LEU A 329 17.79 -12.59 26.16
C LEU A 329 18.84 -13.67 26.41
N GLN A 330 20.04 -13.28 26.82
CA GLN A 330 21.14 -14.22 27.08
C GLN A 330 20.86 -15.19 28.24
N GLU A 331 20.12 -14.76 29.27
CA GLU A 331 19.71 -15.63 30.38
C GLU A 331 18.68 -16.70 29.98
N ARG A 332 18.05 -16.59 28.81
CA ARG A 332 16.92 -17.42 28.36
C ARG A 332 17.25 -18.32 27.16
N LEU A 333 18.51 -18.31 26.71
CA LEU A 333 19.04 -19.17 25.64
C LEU A 333 19.82 -20.34 26.25
#